data_AF-A0A3L7WVK8-F1
#
_entry.id   AF-A0A3L7WVK8-F1
#
_cell.length_a   1.000
_cell.length_b   1.000
_cell.length_c   1.000
_cell.angle_alpha   90.00
_cell.angle_beta   90.00
_cell.angle_gamma   90.00
#
_symmetry.space_group_name_H-M   'P 1'
#
loop_
_entity.id
_entity.type
_entity.pdbx_description
1 polymer ?
#
loop_
_entity_poly.entity_id
_entity_poly.type
_entity_poly.pdbx_seq_one_letter_code
_entity_poly.pdbx_strand_id
1 'polypeptide(L)'
;ILHFMPAQGVDTDTAPTSFDWGGFKLDLQPLPCPAPDQHGVLIKDTKTEKTTLFCAQLTTGEGKIFAPYTTDWDHWTDLGLKTHSQSIDKAIALAPDYLIPAFGPLPTIAPTALLKDLKTRVNEAGFLKSFERFSKVRLGNQPNYAFLSREQAESGGAKPWSRLSENLWNTGNTFVLRSKSGGFLVVDPWDPNSAKQIPILQETLQLGTLEVILCSHAHYDHFDGIYSILNRPGQNQKPKIITTTQIAEPLEHPFRFWAPFLDKRPITIDQSITDGGSFTWREYTFRLHDFPGQSRYTMAAEVTIDGKRCLFTADNFFHQDQFSGSGGWMGMNRSTPLGYAQSARKVLDIAPDWVLAEHGGAFVFNREDFERREKWGLAAAKAADALCLSGDHLVDWNPHRIRSEPILIQQTDPVTSPVRWIATNPGQKPVRLDCSFSKGLIFTSQGPQKPGETLVLDSIEPLAIPKRAKGVDIPLIWENGFPSQGDTFRVWR
;
A
#
# COMPACT_ATOMS: atom_id res chain seq x y z
N ILE A 1 8.06 -8.27 33.33
CA ILE A 1 7.74 -7.95 31.92
C ILE A 1 9.06 -7.90 31.17
N LEU A 2 9.42 -8.98 30.47
CA LEU A 2 10.56 -9.00 29.55
C LEU A 2 10.02 -8.51 28.20
N HIS A 3 10.29 -7.26 27.85
CA HIS A 3 10.02 -6.75 26.50
C HIS A 3 11.14 -7.25 25.59
N PHE A 4 10.84 -8.22 24.74
CA PHE A 4 11.71 -8.56 23.61
C PHE A 4 11.35 -7.59 22.47
N MET A 5 12.19 -6.58 22.25
CA MET A 5 12.17 -5.82 21.01
C MET A 5 12.65 -6.74 19.87
N PRO A 6 12.14 -6.57 18.64
CA PRO A 6 12.77 -7.18 17.46
C PRO A 6 14.15 -6.54 17.31
N ALA A 7 15.18 -7.25 17.75
CA ALA A 7 16.55 -6.82 17.57
C ALA A 7 16.97 -7.19 16.15
N GLN A 8 16.81 -6.24 15.21
CA GLN A 8 17.46 -6.36 13.91
C GLN A 8 18.96 -6.59 14.13
N GLY A 9 19.44 -7.78 13.77
CA GLY A 9 20.86 -8.12 13.81
C GLY A 9 21.33 -8.97 14.98
N VAL A 10 20.45 -9.59 15.78
CA VAL A 10 20.91 -10.71 16.62
C VAL A 10 21.01 -11.95 15.75
N ASP A 11 22.24 -12.35 15.45
CA ASP A 11 22.57 -13.62 14.83
C ASP A 11 22.17 -14.77 15.79
N THR A 12 20.95 -15.27 15.63
CA THR A 12 20.40 -16.35 16.45
C THR A 12 20.98 -17.73 16.10
N ASP A 13 21.85 -17.84 15.09
CA ASP A 13 22.42 -19.12 14.66
C ASP A 13 23.46 -19.69 15.65
N THR A 14 23.86 -18.93 16.68
CA THR A 14 24.95 -19.32 17.60
C THR A 14 24.55 -19.43 19.08
N ALA A 15 23.34 -18.99 19.47
CA ALA A 15 22.89 -19.08 20.86
C ALA A 15 22.22 -20.44 21.16
N PRO A 16 22.39 -21.02 22.37
CA PRO A 16 21.63 -22.20 22.75
C PRO A 16 20.13 -21.88 22.72
N THR A 17 19.38 -22.61 21.90
CA THR A 17 17.93 -22.44 21.75
C THR A 17 17.17 -22.90 22.97
N SER A 18 17.80 -23.63 23.92
CA SER A 18 17.18 -24.03 25.18
C SER A 18 18.13 -23.91 26.36
N PHE A 19 17.62 -23.48 27.51
CA PHE A 19 18.37 -23.38 28.76
C PHE A 19 17.47 -23.54 29.99
N ASP A 20 18.05 -23.98 31.09
CA ASP A 20 17.35 -24.14 32.37
C ASP A 20 17.53 -22.90 33.26
N TRP A 21 16.46 -22.48 33.92
CA TRP A 21 16.49 -21.35 34.85
C TRP A 21 15.43 -21.51 35.95
N GLY A 22 15.87 -21.55 37.22
CA GLY A 22 14.97 -21.44 38.37
C GLY A 22 13.88 -22.51 38.49
N GLY A 23 14.12 -23.74 37.97
CA GLY A 23 13.11 -24.81 37.93
C GLY A 23 12.27 -24.83 36.64
N PHE A 24 12.59 -23.98 35.67
CA PHE A 24 11.96 -23.95 34.36
C PHE A 24 12.96 -24.34 33.27
N LYS A 25 12.48 -25.02 32.24
CA LYS A 25 13.19 -25.20 30.98
C LYS A 25 12.62 -24.22 29.96
N LEU A 26 13.47 -23.36 29.42
CA LEU A 26 13.10 -22.37 28.41
C LEU A 26 13.58 -22.85 27.04
N ASP A 27 12.77 -22.63 26.02
CA ASP A 27 13.06 -22.99 24.64
C ASP A 27 12.61 -21.84 23.71
N LEU A 28 13.57 -21.25 23.00
CA LEU A 28 13.36 -20.19 22.02
C LEU A 28 12.79 -20.80 20.74
N GLN A 29 11.61 -20.33 20.38
CA GLN A 29 10.86 -20.83 19.24
C GLN A 29 10.84 -19.77 18.15
N PRO A 30 11.54 -19.97 17.02
CA PRO A 30 11.35 -19.12 15.85
C PRO A 30 9.88 -19.13 15.45
N LEU A 31 9.21 -17.98 15.57
CA LEU A 31 7.82 -17.75 15.23
C LEU A 31 7.76 -16.48 14.38
N PRO A 32 8.35 -16.51 13.16
CA PRO A 32 8.39 -15.36 12.29
C PRO A 32 6.97 -14.85 12.03
N CYS A 33 6.81 -13.53 12.08
CA CYS A 33 5.58 -12.74 11.92
C CYS A 33 5.19 -11.97 13.19
N PRO A 34 5.23 -10.62 13.15
CA PRO A 34 5.32 -9.85 11.91
C PRO A 34 6.74 -9.55 11.43
N ALA A 35 7.77 -9.82 12.23
CA ALA A 35 9.15 -9.70 11.79
C ALA A 35 9.72 -11.09 11.45
N PRO A 36 10.58 -11.22 10.42
CA PRO A 36 11.25 -12.50 10.08
C PRO A 36 12.07 -13.09 11.22
N ASP A 37 12.59 -12.24 12.12
CA ASP A 37 13.41 -12.57 13.28
C ASP A 37 12.61 -12.66 14.59
N GLN A 38 11.28 -12.69 14.53
CA GLN A 38 10.48 -12.85 15.75
C GLN A 38 10.59 -14.26 16.34
N HIS A 39 10.73 -14.30 17.67
CA HIS A 39 10.73 -15.53 18.46
C HIS A 39 9.62 -15.51 19.52
N GLY A 40 9.06 -16.68 19.80
CA GLY A 40 8.36 -16.96 21.06
C GLY A 40 9.26 -17.70 22.03
N VAL A 41 8.80 -17.83 23.27
CA VAL A 41 9.50 -18.58 24.32
C VAL A 41 8.56 -19.61 24.91
N LEU A 42 8.86 -20.89 24.72
CA LEU A 42 8.18 -21.98 25.39
C LEU A 42 8.86 -22.23 26.73
N ILE A 43 8.10 -22.12 27.82
CA ILE A 43 8.57 -22.37 29.17
C ILE A 43 7.87 -23.63 29.68
N LYS A 44 8.65 -24.62 30.10
CA LYS A 44 8.16 -25.82 30.78
C LYS A 44 8.55 -25.77 32.26
N ASP A 45 7.57 -25.86 33.14
CA ASP A 45 7.80 -26.04 34.57
C ASP A 45 8.24 -27.49 34.84
N THR A 46 9.41 -27.68 35.43
CA THR A 46 10.00 -29.02 35.65
C THR A 46 9.32 -29.82 36.76
N LYS A 47 8.46 -29.18 37.58
CA LYS A 47 7.68 -29.85 38.63
C LYS A 47 6.30 -30.25 38.16
N THR A 48 5.61 -29.35 37.46
CA THR A 48 4.21 -29.56 37.03
C THR A 48 4.12 -30.14 35.61
N GLU A 49 5.22 -30.14 34.86
CA GLU A 49 5.30 -30.50 33.45
C GLU A 49 4.43 -29.61 32.53
N LYS A 50 3.83 -28.56 33.08
CA LYS A 50 3.00 -27.59 32.35
C LYS A 50 3.85 -26.68 31.48
N THR A 51 3.30 -26.32 30.34
CA THR A 51 3.95 -25.53 29.30
C THR A 51 3.25 -24.20 29.08
N THR A 52 4.01 -23.12 29.01
CA THR A 52 3.53 -21.77 28.73
C THR A 52 4.27 -21.23 27.52
N LEU A 53 3.56 -20.85 26.47
CA LEU A 53 4.14 -20.21 25.30
C LEU A 53 3.92 -18.70 25.37
N PHE A 54 4.99 -17.94 25.57
CA PHE A 54 5.00 -16.50 25.29
C PHE A 54 5.12 -16.32 23.78
N CYS A 55 4.01 -15.98 23.12
CA CYS A 55 3.91 -16.03 21.66
C CYS A 55 4.18 -14.69 20.96
N ALA A 56 4.73 -13.70 21.68
CA ALA A 56 5.00 -12.36 21.15
C ALA A 56 3.76 -11.79 20.42
N GLN A 57 3.90 -11.41 19.15
CA GLN A 57 2.82 -10.81 18.37
C GLN A 57 2.04 -11.82 17.49
N LEU A 58 2.23 -13.13 17.71
CA LEU A 58 1.57 -14.16 16.92
C LEU A 58 0.03 -14.04 16.95
N THR A 59 -0.53 -13.66 18.10
CA THR A 59 -1.96 -13.44 18.31
C THR A 59 -2.18 -12.56 19.54
N THR A 60 -3.36 -11.97 19.67
CA THR A 60 -3.90 -11.51 20.96
C THR A 60 -4.72 -12.60 21.65
N GLY A 61 -5.14 -12.38 22.91
CA GLY A 61 -6.00 -13.33 23.62
C GLY A 61 -7.37 -13.56 23.00
N GLU A 62 -7.81 -12.66 22.12
CA GLU A 62 -9.08 -12.77 21.39
C GLU A 62 -8.93 -13.51 20.05
N GLY A 63 -7.72 -13.99 19.72
CA GLY A 63 -7.46 -14.64 18.42
C GLY A 63 -7.38 -13.66 17.26
N LYS A 64 -6.88 -12.45 17.50
CA LYS A 64 -6.68 -11.37 16.51
C LYS A 64 -5.21 -11.05 16.32
N ILE A 65 -4.89 -10.29 15.28
CA ILE A 65 -3.56 -9.74 15.05
C ILE A 65 -3.55 -8.29 15.51
N PHE A 66 -2.59 -7.94 16.36
CA PHE A 66 -2.53 -6.62 16.96
C PHE A 66 -2.30 -5.50 15.92
N ALA A 67 -1.35 -5.69 15.00
CA ALA A 67 -0.99 -4.73 13.95
C ALA A 67 -0.88 -5.44 12.59
N PRO A 68 -1.99 -5.84 11.95
CA PRO A 68 -1.96 -6.75 10.82
C PRO A 68 -1.21 -6.22 9.57
N TYR A 69 -1.04 -4.90 9.40
CA TYR A 69 -0.21 -4.34 8.32
C TYR A 69 1.26 -4.77 8.38
N THR A 70 1.73 -5.21 9.55
CA THR A 70 3.10 -5.71 9.70
C THR A 70 3.31 -7.09 9.06
N THR A 71 2.22 -7.73 8.59
CA THR A 71 2.27 -8.94 7.75
C THR A 71 2.46 -8.62 6.26
N ASP A 72 2.47 -7.35 5.87
CA ASP A 72 2.70 -6.94 4.47
C ASP A 72 4.21 -6.88 4.16
N TRP A 73 4.84 -8.05 4.03
CA TRP A 73 6.27 -8.16 3.72
C TRP A 73 6.63 -7.77 2.28
N ASP A 74 5.64 -7.81 1.39
CA ASP A 74 5.67 -7.24 0.06
C ASP A 74 4.31 -6.57 -0.23
N HIS A 75 4.19 -5.94 -1.40
CA HIS A 75 2.98 -5.20 -1.80
C HIS A 75 2.17 -5.91 -2.90
N TRP A 76 2.43 -7.20 -3.17
CA TRP A 76 1.78 -7.92 -4.27
C TRP A 76 1.42 -9.39 -3.97
N THR A 77 1.84 -9.95 -2.83
CA THR A 77 1.54 -11.33 -2.41
C THR A 77 1.06 -11.45 -0.96
N ASP A 78 0.88 -12.69 -0.50
CA ASP A 78 0.57 -13.07 0.88
C ASP A 78 1.79 -13.58 1.66
N LEU A 79 3.03 -13.28 1.26
CA LEU A 79 4.26 -13.83 1.86
C LEU A 79 4.28 -13.79 3.39
N GLY A 80 3.98 -12.62 3.99
CA GLY A 80 3.96 -12.49 5.45
C GLY A 80 2.80 -13.24 6.12
N LEU A 81 1.60 -13.23 5.53
CA LEU A 81 0.43 -14.00 6.04
C LEU A 81 0.66 -15.52 5.93
N LYS A 82 1.28 -15.98 4.85
CA LYS A 82 1.68 -17.38 4.68
C LYS A 82 2.68 -17.79 5.75
N THR A 83 3.68 -16.95 6.01
CA THR A 83 4.68 -17.18 7.06
C THR A 83 4.02 -17.16 8.45
N HIS A 84 3.07 -16.26 8.69
CA HIS A 84 2.26 -16.23 9.91
C HIS A 84 1.52 -17.56 10.12
N SER A 85 0.87 -18.07 9.09
CA SER A 85 0.18 -19.37 9.14
C SER A 85 1.10 -20.52 9.52
N GLN A 86 2.34 -20.52 9.00
CA GLN A 86 3.36 -21.52 9.36
C GLN A 86 3.81 -21.40 10.82
N SER A 87 3.98 -20.18 11.33
CA SER A 87 4.27 -19.94 12.76
C SER A 87 3.12 -20.38 13.66
N ILE A 88 1.88 -20.22 13.22
CA ILE A 88 0.70 -20.74 13.93
C ILE A 88 0.72 -22.27 13.96
N ASP A 89 1.06 -22.94 12.86
CA ASP A 89 1.21 -24.40 12.83
C ASP A 89 2.28 -24.89 13.81
N LYS A 90 3.41 -24.20 13.87
CA LYS A 90 4.46 -24.50 14.84
C LYS A 90 3.95 -24.34 16.27
N ALA A 91 3.28 -23.22 16.59
CA ALA A 91 2.72 -22.99 17.92
C ALA A 91 1.63 -24.01 18.31
N ILE A 92 0.82 -24.48 17.34
CA ILE A 92 -0.14 -25.57 17.55
C ILE A 92 0.58 -26.87 17.89
N ALA A 93 1.66 -27.21 17.19
CA ALA A 93 2.43 -28.43 17.40
C ALA A 93 3.13 -28.47 18.77
N LEU A 94 3.47 -27.30 19.33
CA LEU A 94 4.02 -27.19 20.70
C LEU A 94 2.98 -27.55 21.78
N ALA A 95 1.68 -27.51 21.44
CA ALA A 95 0.56 -27.84 22.33
C ALA A 95 0.66 -27.20 23.74
N PRO A 96 0.84 -25.87 23.86
CA PRO A 96 1.04 -25.24 25.15
C PRO A 96 -0.22 -25.30 26.02
N ASP A 97 -0.05 -25.50 27.33
CA ASP A 97 -1.15 -25.40 28.31
C ASP A 97 -1.64 -23.95 28.44
N TYR A 98 -0.72 -22.99 28.38
CA TYR A 98 -1.00 -21.56 28.46
C TYR A 98 -0.36 -20.79 27.30
N LEU A 99 -1.07 -19.80 26.78
CA LEU A 99 -0.59 -18.94 25.71
C LEU A 99 -0.62 -17.49 26.19
N ILE A 100 0.54 -16.84 26.21
CA ILE A 100 0.71 -15.47 26.71
C ILE A 100 1.10 -14.57 25.53
N PRO A 101 0.15 -13.76 25.01
CA PRO A 101 0.45 -12.81 23.95
C PRO A 101 1.17 -11.57 24.50
N ALA A 102 1.89 -10.85 23.65
CA ALA A 102 2.48 -9.56 24.00
C ALA A 102 1.41 -8.44 24.13
N PHE A 103 0.26 -8.62 23.47
CA PHE A 103 -0.80 -7.62 23.40
C PHE A 103 -2.18 -8.22 23.69
N GLY A 104 -3.02 -7.44 24.36
CA GLY A 104 -4.39 -7.82 24.70
C GLY A 104 -4.50 -8.68 25.97
N PRO A 105 -5.73 -9.08 26.35
CA PRO A 105 -5.96 -9.95 27.49
C PRO A 105 -5.41 -11.37 27.26
N LEU A 106 -5.42 -12.20 28.30
CA LEU A 106 -5.14 -13.62 28.16
C LEU A 106 -6.29 -14.35 27.42
N PRO A 107 -5.99 -15.41 26.65
CA PRO A 107 -7.02 -16.26 26.05
C PRO A 107 -8.03 -16.81 27.06
N THR A 108 -9.31 -16.79 26.69
CA THR A 108 -10.41 -17.39 27.48
C THR A 108 -10.78 -18.80 27.05
N ILE A 109 -10.19 -19.28 25.93
CA ILE A 109 -10.38 -20.62 25.39
C ILE A 109 -9.03 -21.34 25.29
N ALA A 110 -9.06 -22.66 25.05
CA ALA A 110 -7.86 -23.47 24.94
C ALA A 110 -6.90 -22.93 23.85
N PRO A 111 -5.58 -22.80 24.13
CA PRO A 111 -4.59 -22.27 23.19
C PRO A 111 -4.66 -22.86 21.78
N THR A 112 -4.70 -24.19 21.68
CA THR A 112 -4.77 -24.88 20.38
C THR A 112 -6.06 -24.56 19.61
N ALA A 113 -7.19 -24.38 20.30
CA ALA A 113 -8.44 -24.02 19.65
C ALA A 113 -8.39 -22.59 19.09
N LEU A 114 -7.88 -21.65 19.89
CA LEU A 114 -7.65 -20.26 19.46
C LEU A 114 -6.72 -20.17 18.24
N LEU A 115 -5.60 -20.88 18.28
CA LEU A 115 -4.62 -20.87 17.20
C LEU A 115 -5.17 -21.49 15.90
N LYS A 116 -5.94 -22.58 15.97
CA LYS A 116 -6.59 -23.18 14.79
C LYS A 116 -7.62 -22.25 14.16
N ASP A 117 -8.39 -21.56 14.99
CA ASP A 117 -9.37 -20.57 14.55
C ASP A 117 -8.70 -19.35 13.89
N LEU A 118 -7.64 -18.81 14.51
CA LEU A 118 -6.81 -17.77 13.89
C LEU A 118 -6.20 -18.23 12.56
N LYS A 119 -5.65 -19.44 12.49
CA LYS A 119 -5.06 -19.99 11.26
C LYS A 119 -6.06 -19.97 10.10
N THR A 120 -7.31 -20.34 10.37
CA THR A 120 -8.38 -20.31 9.37
C THR A 120 -8.56 -18.91 8.77
N ARG A 121 -8.61 -17.88 9.63
CA ARG A 121 -8.73 -16.48 9.18
C ARG A 121 -7.50 -15.98 8.45
N VAL A 122 -6.30 -16.31 8.94
CA VAL A 122 -5.02 -15.90 8.31
C VAL A 122 -4.92 -16.50 6.91
N ASN A 123 -5.24 -17.79 6.76
CA ASN A 123 -5.26 -18.45 5.45
C ASN A 123 -6.30 -17.84 4.51
N GLU A 124 -7.47 -17.46 5.01
CA GLU A 124 -8.50 -16.84 4.19
C GLU A 124 -8.09 -15.45 3.70
N ALA A 125 -7.56 -14.59 4.58
CA ALA A 125 -7.03 -13.29 4.20
C ALA A 125 -5.85 -13.42 3.23
N GLY A 126 -4.94 -14.37 3.50
CA GLY A 126 -3.82 -14.68 2.62
C GLY A 126 -4.28 -15.13 1.23
N PHE A 127 -5.20 -16.10 1.16
CA PHE A 127 -5.80 -16.55 -0.10
C PHE A 127 -6.38 -15.37 -0.89
N LEU A 128 -7.14 -14.50 -0.21
CA LEU A 128 -7.82 -13.36 -0.80
C LEU A 128 -6.90 -12.20 -1.18
N LYS A 129 -5.61 -12.18 -0.80
CA LYS A 129 -4.64 -11.21 -1.34
C LYS A 129 -4.50 -11.25 -2.86
N SER A 130 -4.93 -12.34 -3.51
CA SER A 130 -4.89 -12.50 -4.97
C SER A 130 -6.30 -12.62 -5.55
N PHE A 131 -6.68 -11.68 -6.43
CA PHE A 131 -7.90 -11.81 -7.24
C PHE A 131 -7.84 -13.04 -8.14
N GLU A 132 -6.66 -13.39 -8.66
CA GLU A 132 -6.48 -14.58 -9.48
C GLU A 132 -6.90 -15.83 -8.71
N ARG A 133 -6.39 -16.05 -7.50
CA ARG A 133 -6.82 -17.20 -6.68
C ARG A 133 -8.33 -17.20 -6.45
N PHE A 134 -8.92 -16.04 -6.19
CA PHE A 134 -10.37 -15.93 -6.06
C PHE A 134 -11.11 -16.33 -7.34
N SER A 135 -10.75 -15.76 -8.50
CA SER A 135 -11.44 -16.03 -9.76
C SER A 135 -11.17 -17.44 -10.29
N LYS A 136 -9.90 -17.87 -10.31
CA LYS A 136 -9.45 -19.14 -10.89
C LYS A 136 -9.77 -20.34 -10.00
N VAL A 137 -9.48 -20.25 -8.70
CA VAL A 137 -9.58 -21.39 -7.78
C VAL A 137 -10.92 -21.43 -7.05
N ARG A 138 -11.39 -20.29 -6.50
CA ARG A 138 -12.62 -20.27 -5.70
C ARG A 138 -13.89 -20.30 -6.55
N LEU A 139 -13.91 -19.59 -7.68
CA LEU A 139 -15.06 -19.61 -8.59
C LEU A 139 -14.94 -20.70 -9.66
N GLY A 140 -13.72 -21.05 -10.09
CA GLY A 140 -13.47 -22.19 -10.99
C GLY A 140 -13.86 -21.98 -12.45
N ASN A 141 -14.24 -20.76 -12.85
CA ASN A 141 -14.78 -20.44 -14.17
C ASN A 141 -14.39 -19.04 -14.65
N GLN A 142 -13.12 -18.81 -14.97
CA GLN A 142 -12.63 -17.47 -15.31
C GLN A 142 -13.39 -16.85 -16.51
N PRO A 143 -13.66 -15.52 -16.47
CA PRO A 143 -14.22 -14.84 -17.65
C PRO A 143 -13.24 -14.96 -18.83
N ASN A 144 -13.65 -14.58 -20.04
CA ASN A 144 -12.75 -14.52 -21.18
C ASN A 144 -12.97 -13.20 -21.90
N TYR A 145 -11.89 -12.49 -22.15
CA TYR A 145 -11.87 -11.21 -22.85
C TYR A 145 -10.52 -11.02 -23.52
N ALA A 146 -10.44 -10.11 -24.50
CA ALA A 146 -9.26 -9.96 -25.33
C ALA A 146 -8.31 -8.92 -24.76
N PHE A 147 -7.01 -9.21 -24.79
CA PHE A 147 -5.98 -8.18 -24.77
C PHE A 147 -6.06 -7.32 -26.04
N LEU A 148 -5.74 -6.03 -25.91
CA LEU A 148 -5.54 -5.10 -27.02
C LEU A 148 -4.09 -5.09 -27.50
N SER A 149 -3.14 -5.45 -26.64
CA SER A 149 -1.71 -5.61 -26.96
C SER A 149 -1.10 -6.76 -26.15
N ARG A 150 -1.45 -8.01 -26.52
CA ARG A 150 -1.04 -9.22 -25.77
C ARG A 150 0.48 -9.32 -25.61
N GLU A 151 1.23 -8.96 -26.64
CA GLU A 151 2.68 -8.96 -26.68
C GLU A 151 3.32 -7.99 -25.68
N GLN A 152 2.64 -6.90 -25.33
CA GLN A 152 3.09 -5.99 -24.28
C GLN A 152 2.89 -6.64 -22.91
N ALA A 153 1.70 -7.20 -22.66
CA ALA A 153 1.39 -7.89 -21.41
C ALA A 153 2.33 -9.08 -21.14
N GLU A 154 2.56 -9.93 -22.13
CA GLU A 154 3.43 -11.12 -22.02
C GLU A 154 4.91 -10.77 -21.79
N SER A 155 5.33 -9.57 -22.20
CA SER A 155 6.70 -9.10 -22.02
C SER A 155 6.89 -8.22 -20.78
N GLY A 156 5.83 -7.96 -20.01
CA GLY A 156 5.86 -6.96 -18.94
C GLY A 156 6.22 -5.56 -19.46
N GLY A 157 5.81 -5.23 -20.69
CA GLY A 157 6.09 -3.94 -21.32
C GLY A 157 7.49 -3.79 -21.93
N ALA A 158 8.24 -4.88 -22.13
CA ALA A 158 9.58 -4.81 -22.70
C ALA A 158 9.61 -4.61 -24.23
N LYS A 159 8.47 -4.72 -24.93
CA LYS A 159 8.40 -4.45 -26.38
C LYS A 159 8.36 -2.94 -26.65
N PRO A 160 8.95 -2.45 -27.76
CA PRO A 160 9.05 -1.01 -28.04
C PRO A 160 7.72 -0.26 -27.94
N TRP A 161 6.73 -0.67 -28.74
CA TRP A 161 5.35 -0.18 -28.66
C TRP A 161 4.39 -1.04 -29.49
N SER A 162 3.11 -0.93 -29.15
CA SER A 162 1.98 -1.54 -29.85
C SER A 162 0.95 -0.47 -30.17
N ARG A 163 0.44 -0.47 -31.40
CA ARG A 163 -0.63 0.43 -31.81
C ARG A 163 -1.98 -0.17 -31.40
N LEU A 164 -2.70 0.52 -30.51
CA LEU A 164 -4.02 0.08 -30.02
C LEU A 164 -5.15 0.59 -30.91
N SER A 165 -5.02 1.83 -31.40
CA SER A 165 -5.98 2.46 -32.32
C SER A 165 -5.28 3.42 -33.28
N GLU A 166 -6.03 4.20 -34.04
CA GLU A 166 -5.44 5.15 -34.98
C GLU A 166 -4.49 6.13 -34.29
N ASN A 167 -4.87 6.62 -33.12
CA ASN A 167 -4.19 7.69 -32.38
C ASN A 167 -3.63 7.26 -31.02
N LEU A 168 -3.68 5.98 -30.66
CA LEU A 168 -3.22 5.48 -29.35
C LEU A 168 -2.19 4.35 -29.48
N TRP A 169 -1.10 4.50 -28.74
CA TRP A 169 -0.04 3.49 -28.62
C TRP A 169 0.26 3.16 -27.15
N ASN A 170 0.67 1.92 -26.92
CA ASN A 170 1.14 1.40 -25.63
C ASN A 170 2.62 1.02 -25.74
N THR A 171 3.47 1.54 -24.87
CA THR A 171 4.92 1.24 -24.82
C THR A 171 5.31 0.40 -23.60
N GLY A 172 4.36 -0.35 -23.04
CA GLY A 172 4.53 -1.09 -21.81
C GLY A 172 3.83 -0.40 -20.65
N ASN A 173 4.59 0.36 -19.85
CA ASN A 173 4.00 1.10 -18.72
C ASN A 173 3.31 2.40 -19.13
N THR A 174 3.50 2.84 -20.38
CA THR A 174 3.19 4.20 -20.82
C THR A 174 2.29 4.18 -22.04
N PHE A 175 1.34 5.10 -22.10
CA PHE A 175 0.51 5.32 -23.27
C PHE A 175 0.87 6.63 -23.97
N VAL A 176 0.81 6.63 -25.30
CA VAL A 176 1.01 7.82 -26.14
C VAL A 176 -0.25 8.07 -26.95
N LEU A 177 -0.85 9.25 -26.77
CA LEU A 177 -2.05 9.68 -27.46
C LEU A 177 -1.73 10.85 -28.39
N ARG A 178 -2.04 10.69 -29.68
CA ARG A 178 -1.85 11.72 -30.71
C ARG A 178 -3.13 12.54 -30.93
N SER A 179 -2.98 13.83 -31.13
CA SER A 179 -4.03 14.71 -31.65
C SER A 179 -4.03 14.75 -33.18
N LYS A 180 -5.18 15.05 -33.78
CA LYS A 180 -5.34 15.38 -35.20
C LYS A 180 -4.40 16.48 -35.69
N SER A 181 -4.01 17.41 -34.83
CA SER A 181 -3.07 18.48 -35.14
C SER A 181 -1.59 18.09 -34.97
N GLY A 182 -1.30 16.84 -34.64
CA GLY A 182 0.06 16.28 -34.54
C GLY A 182 0.67 16.28 -33.13
N GLY A 183 0.33 17.24 -32.26
CA GLY A 183 0.79 17.23 -30.85
C GLY A 183 0.36 15.97 -30.11
N PHE A 184 1.11 15.58 -29.06
CA PHE A 184 0.83 14.35 -28.34
C PHE A 184 0.86 14.51 -26.81
N LEU A 185 0.16 13.60 -26.13
CA LEU A 185 0.07 13.45 -24.69
C LEU A 185 0.66 12.10 -24.31
N VAL A 186 1.30 12.04 -23.15
CA VAL A 186 1.83 10.81 -22.56
C VAL A 186 1.14 10.54 -21.23
N VAL A 187 0.74 9.29 -20.99
CA VAL A 187 0.28 8.80 -19.68
C VAL A 187 1.37 7.93 -19.09
N ASP A 188 1.79 8.25 -17.88
CA ASP A 188 2.72 7.50 -17.03
C ASP A 188 4.09 7.18 -17.65
N PRO A 189 4.92 8.19 -17.95
CA PRO A 189 6.25 7.96 -18.51
C PRO A 189 7.20 7.32 -17.48
N TRP A 190 7.74 6.15 -17.83
CA TRP A 190 8.71 5.40 -17.04
C TRP A 190 10.15 5.51 -17.58
N ASP A 191 11.14 5.65 -16.69
CA ASP A 191 12.58 5.57 -16.98
C ASP A 191 13.16 4.19 -16.61
N PRO A 192 14.03 3.58 -17.45
CA PRO A 192 14.56 4.09 -18.72
C PRO A 192 13.73 3.72 -19.94
N ASN A 193 12.69 2.89 -19.82
CA ASN A 193 12.06 2.28 -20.99
C ASN A 193 11.30 3.31 -21.83
N SER A 194 10.25 3.91 -21.28
CA SER A 194 9.40 4.84 -22.01
C SER A 194 10.14 6.12 -22.38
N ALA A 195 11.03 6.60 -21.50
CA ALA A 195 11.92 7.72 -21.81
C ALA A 195 12.78 7.46 -23.06
N LYS A 196 13.17 6.21 -23.34
CA LYS A 196 13.86 5.84 -24.60
C LYS A 196 12.91 5.63 -25.77
N GLN A 197 11.74 5.02 -25.55
CA GLN A 197 10.81 4.69 -26.64
C GLN A 197 10.06 5.90 -27.19
N ILE A 198 9.68 6.86 -26.35
CA ILE A 198 8.91 8.04 -26.77
C ILE A 198 9.58 8.83 -27.92
N PRO A 199 10.90 9.15 -27.88
CA PRO A 199 11.60 9.77 -29.01
C PRO A 199 11.51 8.98 -30.30
N ILE A 200 11.74 7.66 -30.21
CA ILE A 200 11.80 6.81 -31.40
C ILE A 200 10.40 6.73 -32.01
N LEU A 201 9.36 6.61 -31.17
CA LEU A 201 7.97 6.66 -31.61
C LEU A 201 7.61 8.02 -32.24
N GLN A 202 8.04 9.12 -31.60
CA GLN A 202 7.82 10.49 -32.09
C GLN A 202 8.45 10.70 -33.46
N GLU A 203 9.68 10.24 -33.67
CA GLU A 203 10.36 10.30 -34.97
C GLU A 203 9.66 9.40 -36.00
N THR A 204 9.41 8.14 -35.65
CA THR A 204 8.81 7.12 -36.53
C THR A 204 7.45 7.54 -37.06
N LEU A 205 6.60 8.11 -36.19
CA LEU A 205 5.24 8.51 -36.52
C LEU A 205 5.09 9.98 -36.88
N GLN A 206 6.20 10.73 -36.88
CA GLN A 206 6.25 12.17 -37.11
C GLN A 206 5.26 12.90 -36.18
N LEU A 207 5.30 12.58 -34.89
CA LEU A 207 4.50 13.28 -33.88
C LEU A 207 5.05 14.69 -33.67
N GLY A 208 4.15 15.62 -33.37
CA GLY A 208 4.48 17.01 -33.01
C GLY A 208 5.10 17.11 -31.62
N THR A 209 4.85 18.21 -30.90
CA THR A 209 5.38 18.38 -29.53
C THR A 209 4.63 17.51 -28.52
N LEU A 210 5.35 16.99 -27.52
CA LEU A 210 4.77 16.53 -26.25
C LEU A 210 4.21 17.74 -25.48
N GLU A 211 2.90 17.76 -25.27
CA GLU A 211 2.21 18.91 -24.67
C GLU A 211 1.69 18.65 -23.26
N VAL A 212 1.34 17.41 -22.96
CA VAL A 212 0.76 17.00 -21.68
C VAL A 212 1.36 15.69 -21.22
N ILE A 213 1.67 15.62 -19.94
CA ILE A 213 1.97 14.38 -19.21
C ILE A 213 0.87 14.20 -18.16
N LEU A 214 0.19 13.06 -18.22
CA LEU A 214 -0.78 12.63 -17.21
C LEU A 214 -0.08 11.64 -16.26
N CYS A 215 -0.14 11.87 -14.96
CA CYS A 215 0.39 10.94 -13.95
C CYS A 215 -0.76 10.26 -13.20
N SER A 216 -0.93 8.96 -13.39
CA SER A 216 -2.05 8.17 -12.86
C SER A 216 -1.77 7.56 -11.47
N HIS A 217 -0.49 7.43 -11.12
CA HIS A 217 -0.07 6.67 -9.95
C HIS A 217 1.21 7.23 -9.31
N ALA A 218 1.29 7.21 -7.98
CA ALA A 218 2.43 7.77 -7.23
C ALA A 218 3.51 6.74 -6.82
N HIS A 219 3.74 5.71 -7.64
CA HIS A 219 5.00 4.96 -7.61
C HIS A 219 5.91 5.45 -8.74
N TYR A 220 7.22 5.49 -8.49
CA TYR A 220 8.20 6.13 -9.38
C TYR A 220 8.17 5.56 -10.79
N ASP A 221 7.87 4.27 -10.94
CA ASP A 221 7.81 3.58 -12.22
C ASP A 221 6.70 4.10 -13.14
N HIS A 222 5.83 4.98 -12.66
CA HIS A 222 4.77 5.61 -13.44
C HIS A 222 5.02 7.09 -13.74
N PHE A 223 6.10 7.70 -13.23
CA PHE A 223 6.32 9.13 -13.44
C PHE A 223 7.78 9.56 -13.54
N ASP A 224 8.75 8.73 -13.17
CA ASP A 224 10.16 9.11 -13.15
C ASP A 224 10.73 9.43 -14.54
N GLY A 225 10.09 8.97 -15.61
CA GLY A 225 10.38 9.38 -16.99
C GLY A 225 10.21 10.88 -17.23
N ILE A 226 9.44 11.59 -16.40
CA ILE A 226 9.35 13.05 -16.42
C ILE A 226 10.73 13.69 -16.27
N TYR A 227 11.57 13.18 -15.35
CA TYR A 227 12.90 13.74 -15.14
C TYR A 227 13.77 13.60 -16.39
N SER A 228 13.72 12.45 -17.05
CA SER A 228 14.46 12.21 -18.29
C SER A 228 13.95 13.06 -19.44
N ILE A 229 12.63 13.25 -19.55
CA ILE A 229 12.00 14.10 -20.57
C ILE A 229 12.40 15.57 -20.38
N LEU A 230 12.31 16.09 -19.15
CA LEU A 230 12.61 17.50 -18.87
C LEU A 230 14.10 17.84 -19.01
N ASN A 231 15.00 16.89 -18.77
CA ASN A 231 16.45 17.09 -18.87
C ASN A 231 17.04 16.76 -20.24
N ARG A 232 16.22 16.39 -21.23
CA ARG A 232 16.71 15.97 -22.55
C ARG A 232 17.32 17.16 -23.31
N PRO A 233 18.51 17.00 -23.93
CA PRO A 233 19.05 18.01 -24.83
C PRO A 233 18.09 18.36 -25.97
N GLY A 234 17.84 19.65 -26.18
CA GLY A 234 16.91 20.13 -27.22
C GLY A 234 15.43 20.16 -26.80
N GLN A 235 15.10 19.81 -25.55
CA GLN A 235 13.75 20.00 -25.00
C GLN A 235 13.45 21.49 -24.83
N ASN A 236 12.80 22.10 -25.84
CA ASN A 236 12.55 23.54 -25.88
C ASN A 236 11.16 23.94 -25.35
N GLN A 237 10.27 22.98 -25.10
CA GLN A 237 8.91 23.22 -24.61
C GLN A 237 8.61 22.30 -23.43
N LYS A 238 8.23 22.87 -22.28
CA LYS A 238 7.83 22.08 -21.11
C LYS A 238 6.39 21.59 -21.29
N PRO A 239 6.11 20.28 -21.24
CA PRO A 239 4.73 19.79 -21.21
C PRO A 239 4.04 20.17 -19.91
N LYS A 240 2.71 20.29 -19.94
CA LYS A 240 1.91 20.42 -18.71
C LYS A 240 1.83 19.09 -18.00
N ILE A 241 2.15 19.05 -16.71
CA ILE A 241 1.98 17.88 -15.87
C ILE A 241 0.63 17.99 -15.16
N ILE A 242 -0.25 17.02 -15.43
CA ILE A 242 -1.63 17.00 -14.95
C ILE A 242 -1.86 15.71 -14.15
N THR A 243 -2.55 15.82 -13.02
CA THR A 243 -2.97 14.67 -12.21
C THR A 243 -4.14 15.05 -11.30
N THR A 244 -4.59 14.14 -10.44
CA THR A 244 -5.57 14.45 -9.39
C THR A 244 -4.92 15.17 -8.22
N THR A 245 -5.69 15.97 -7.47
CA THR A 245 -5.23 16.62 -6.23
C THR A 245 -4.62 15.61 -5.25
N GLN A 246 -5.19 14.41 -5.19
CA GLN A 246 -4.70 13.34 -4.34
C GLN A 246 -3.27 12.88 -4.70
N ILE A 247 -2.94 12.78 -5.99
CA ILE A 247 -1.62 12.34 -6.46
C ILE A 247 -0.63 13.51 -6.48
N ALA A 248 -1.10 14.72 -6.73
CA ALA A 248 -0.25 15.90 -6.73
C ALA A 248 0.52 16.06 -5.41
N GLU A 249 -0.15 15.83 -4.27
CA GLU A 249 0.42 16.04 -2.94
C GLU A 249 1.71 15.22 -2.67
N PRO A 250 1.74 13.88 -2.86
CA PRO A 250 2.98 13.12 -2.70
C PRO A 250 4.03 13.42 -3.77
N LEU A 251 3.65 13.80 -4.99
CA LEU A 251 4.63 14.15 -6.04
C LEU A 251 5.29 15.51 -5.81
N GLU A 252 4.57 16.51 -5.32
CA GLU A 252 5.10 17.83 -5.00
C GLU A 252 5.90 17.84 -3.69
N HIS A 253 5.53 16.97 -2.75
CA HIS A 253 6.08 16.93 -1.40
C HIS A 253 6.45 15.51 -0.96
N PRO A 254 7.44 14.85 -1.60
CA PRO A 254 7.72 13.43 -1.38
C PRO A 254 8.15 13.10 0.06
N PHE A 255 8.74 14.05 0.79
CA PHE A 255 9.13 13.87 2.20
C PHE A 255 8.01 14.14 3.19
N ARG A 256 6.87 14.64 2.74
CA ARG A 256 5.69 14.87 3.60
C ARG A 256 4.98 13.57 3.95
N PHE A 257 5.03 12.59 3.05
CA PHE A 257 4.35 11.31 3.20
C PHE A 257 5.34 10.16 3.27
N TRP A 258 5.01 9.15 4.05
CA TRP A 258 5.61 7.84 3.89
C TRP A 258 4.76 7.03 2.92
N ALA A 259 5.23 6.92 1.69
CA ALA A 259 4.65 6.08 0.64
C ALA A 259 5.78 5.27 0.01
N PRO A 260 5.68 3.93 -0.03
CA PRO A 260 6.63 3.10 -0.77
C PRO A 260 6.77 3.54 -2.22
N PHE A 261 7.96 3.30 -2.80
CA PHE A 261 8.27 3.58 -4.21
C PHE A 261 8.07 5.04 -4.66
N LEU A 262 8.03 6.01 -3.73
CA LEU A 262 7.98 7.42 -4.09
C LEU A 262 9.40 7.95 -4.39
N ASP A 263 9.58 8.65 -5.51
CA ASP A 263 10.84 9.33 -5.82
C ASP A 263 11.06 10.52 -4.87
N LYS A 264 12.29 10.72 -4.41
CA LYS A 264 12.66 11.82 -3.50
C LYS A 264 12.67 13.19 -4.18
N ARG A 265 12.76 13.23 -5.51
CA ARG A 265 12.75 14.47 -6.29
C ARG A 265 11.29 14.97 -6.36
N PRO A 266 11.02 16.24 -6.08
CA PRO A 266 9.66 16.78 -6.24
C PRO A 266 9.36 17.06 -7.72
N ILE A 267 8.07 16.98 -8.07
CA ILE A 267 7.54 17.33 -9.39
C ILE A 267 6.60 18.52 -9.23
N THR A 268 6.79 19.55 -10.05
CA THR A 268 5.83 20.68 -10.12
C THR A 268 4.63 20.27 -10.97
N ILE A 269 3.45 20.21 -10.36
CA ILE A 269 2.20 19.89 -11.05
C ILE A 269 1.60 21.17 -11.61
N ASP A 270 1.41 21.23 -12.94
CA ASP A 270 0.88 22.42 -13.61
C ASP A 270 -0.65 22.52 -13.44
N GLN A 271 -1.34 21.39 -13.27
CA GLN A 271 -2.79 21.36 -13.01
C GLN A 271 -3.18 20.13 -12.18
N SER A 272 -3.82 20.35 -11.03
CA SER A 272 -4.43 19.29 -10.22
C SER A 272 -5.96 19.33 -10.32
N ILE A 273 -6.57 18.17 -10.55
CA ILE A 273 -8.03 18.00 -10.74
C ILE A 273 -8.60 17.25 -9.54
N THR A 274 -9.73 17.68 -9.01
CA THR A 274 -10.45 16.96 -7.95
C THR A 274 -11.19 15.73 -8.51
N ASP A 275 -11.55 14.77 -7.66
CA ASP A 275 -12.36 13.60 -8.06
C ASP A 275 -13.62 14.00 -8.85
N GLY A 276 -13.86 13.32 -9.97
CA GLY A 276 -14.97 13.56 -10.88
C GLY A 276 -14.81 14.80 -11.78
N GLY A 277 -13.77 15.61 -11.59
CA GLY A 277 -13.46 16.78 -12.39
C GLY A 277 -12.95 16.44 -13.79
N SER A 278 -12.81 17.46 -14.65
CA SER A 278 -12.40 17.26 -16.04
C SER A 278 -11.46 18.34 -16.54
N PHE A 279 -10.65 17.98 -17.54
CA PHE A 279 -9.87 18.92 -18.33
C PHE A 279 -9.95 18.54 -19.81
N THR A 280 -9.77 19.52 -20.68
CA THR A 280 -9.75 19.31 -22.13
C THR A 280 -8.36 19.60 -22.67
N TRP A 281 -7.80 18.65 -23.39
CA TRP A 281 -6.61 18.82 -24.20
C TRP A 281 -6.98 18.56 -25.66
N ARG A 282 -6.99 19.63 -26.47
CA ARG A 282 -7.38 19.60 -27.88
C ARG A 282 -8.78 18.99 -28.05
N GLU A 283 -8.94 17.94 -28.83
CA GLU A 283 -10.23 17.25 -29.03
C GLU A 283 -10.59 16.26 -27.90
N TYR A 284 -9.69 15.99 -26.96
CA TYR A 284 -9.88 15.01 -25.90
C TYR A 284 -10.32 15.69 -24.61
N THR A 285 -11.48 15.31 -24.08
CA THR A 285 -11.92 15.70 -22.73
C THR A 285 -11.75 14.51 -21.81
N PHE A 286 -10.90 14.70 -20.80
CA PHE A 286 -10.61 13.71 -19.78
C PHE A 286 -11.42 14.00 -18.53
N ARG A 287 -12.04 12.96 -17.97
CA ARG A 287 -12.63 13.01 -16.63
C ARG A 287 -11.79 12.16 -15.69
N LEU A 288 -11.31 12.76 -14.60
CA LEU A 288 -10.43 12.09 -13.64
C LEU A 288 -11.22 11.61 -12.44
N HIS A 289 -10.87 10.44 -11.93
CA HIS A 289 -11.53 9.79 -10.81
C HIS A 289 -10.50 9.37 -9.76
N ASP A 290 -10.76 9.64 -8.48
CA ASP A 290 -10.07 8.97 -7.38
C ASP A 290 -10.30 7.47 -7.53
N PHE A 291 -9.22 6.69 -7.56
CA PHE A 291 -9.27 5.29 -7.96
C PHE A 291 -8.37 4.44 -7.06
N PRO A 292 -8.66 4.38 -5.73
CA PRO A 292 -7.81 3.66 -4.79
C PRO A 292 -7.73 2.16 -5.13
N GLY A 293 -6.57 1.57 -4.93
CA GLY A 293 -6.35 0.15 -5.21
C GLY A 293 -4.98 -0.24 -4.71
N GLN A 294 -4.00 -0.43 -5.59
CA GLN A 294 -2.62 -0.80 -5.24
C GLN A 294 -1.94 0.24 -4.34
N SER A 295 -2.32 1.51 -4.47
CA SER A 295 -2.10 2.55 -3.45
C SER A 295 -3.33 3.44 -3.31
N ARG A 296 -3.37 4.27 -2.27
CA ARG A 296 -4.37 5.35 -2.16
C ARG A 296 -4.12 6.44 -3.20
N TYR A 297 -2.90 6.61 -3.68
CA TYR A 297 -2.48 7.67 -4.61
C TYR A 297 -2.57 7.17 -6.06
N THR A 298 -3.79 6.85 -6.46
CA THR A 298 -4.11 6.27 -7.77
C THR A 298 -5.36 6.93 -8.33
N MET A 299 -5.36 7.22 -9.64
CA MET A 299 -6.50 7.78 -10.35
C MET A 299 -6.82 6.98 -11.60
N ALA A 300 -8.06 7.10 -12.06
CA ALA A 300 -8.46 6.67 -13.40
C ALA A 300 -8.77 7.88 -14.27
N ALA A 301 -8.53 7.77 -15.57
CA ALA A 301 -8.83 8.81 -16.55
C ALA A 301 -9.77 8.27 -17.64
N GLU A 302 -10.99 8.77 -17.65
CA GLU A 302 -12.01 8.45 -18.66
C GLU A 302 -11.88 9.41 -19.84
N VAL A 303 -11.83 8.87 -21.07
CA VAL A 303 -11.75 9.65 -22.30
C VAL A 303 -12.31 8.86 -23.48
N THR A 304 -12.81 9.54 -24.52
CA THR A 304 -13.15 8.89 -25.80
C THR A 304 -12.02 9.06 -26.80
N ILE A 305 -11.47 7.95 -27.31
CA ILE A 305 -10.38 7.92 -28.30
C ILE A 305 -10.82 7.07 -29.49
N ASP A 306 -10.76 7.62 -30.70
CA ASP A 306 -11.12 6.91 -31.94
C ASP A 306 -12.49 6.22 -31.90
N GLY A 307 -13.46 6.86 -31.24
CA GLY A 307 -14.83 6.35 -31.07
C GLY A 307 -14.99 5.27 -29.99
N LYS A 308 -13.95 4.98 -29.20
CA LYS A 308 -13.98 4.07 -28.06
C LYS A 308 -13.95 4.83 -26.74
N ARG A 309 -14.79 4.42 -25.81
CA ARG A 309 -14.72 4.86 -24.41
C ARG A 309 -13.58 4.13 -23.74
N CYS A 310 -12.54 4.84 -23.40
CA CYS A 310 -11.35 4.31 -22.76
C CYS A 310 -11.29 4.74 -21.30
N LEU A 311 -10.79 3.85 -20.45
CA LEU A 311 -10.48 4.16 -19.06
C LEU A 311 -9.03 3.75 -18.79
N PHE A 312 -8.15 4.74 -18.58
CA PHE A 312 -6.84 4.48 -17.99
C PHE A 312 -7.05 4.14 -16.52
N THR A 313 -6.52 3.01 -16.07
CA THR A 313 -6.84 2.45 -14.75
C THR A 313 -5.67 2.39 -13.78
N ALA A 314 -4.52 2.96 -14.13
CA ALA A 314 -3.32 2.83 -13.33
C ALA A 314 -2.95 1.35 -13.08
N ASP A 315 -2.05 1.16 -12.12
CA ASP A 315 -1.57 -0.12 -11.61
C ASP A 315 -2.62 -0.92 -10.80
N ASN A 316 -3.93 -0.69 -11.03
CA ASN A 316 -4.99 -1.34 -10.27
C ASN A 316 -5.51 -2.62 -10.90
N PHE A 317 -5.81 -2.61 -12.20
CA PHE A 317 -6.62 -3.66 -12.85
C PHE A 317 -5.96 -4.26 -14.07
N PHE A 318 -5.32 -5.41 -13.89
CA PHE A 318 -4.72 -6.17 -14.99
C PHE A 318 -5.66 -7.18 -15.60
N HIS A 319 -5.35 -7.61 -16.82
CA HIS A 319 -6.00 -8.77 -17.42
C HIS A 319 -5.83 -10.01 -16.51
N GLN A 320 -6.83 -10.88 -16.45
CA GLN A 320 -6.84 -12.09 -15.61
C GLN A 320 -5.69 -13.10 -15.89
N ASP A 321 -5.05 -12.97 -17.05
CA ASP A 321 -3.93 -13.82 -17.50
C ASP A 321 -2.57 -13.19 -17.20
N GLN A 322 -2.55 -12.00 -16.61
CA GLN A 322 -1.35 -11.22 -16.35
C GLN A 322 -1.09 -11.11 -14.84
N PHE A 323 0.17 -11.35 -14.45
CA PHE A 323 0.63 -11.40 -13.05
C PHE A 323 -0.22 -12.34 -12.17
N SER A 324 -0.13 -12.23 -10.84
CA SER A 324 -1.06 -12.92 -9.91
C SER A 324 -2.48 -12.31 -9.89
N GLY A 325 -2.85 -11.62 -10.98
CA GLY A 325 -3.98 -10.71 -11.09
C GLY A 325 -3.80 -9.40 -10.31
N SER A 326 -4.86 -8.61 -10.23
CA SER A 326 -4.96 -7.49 -9.28
C SER A 326 -4.97 -8.00 -7.85
N GLY A 327 -4.32 -7.31 -6.92
CA GLY A 327 -4.18 -7.84 -5.57
C GLY A 327 -3.11 -7.16 -4.74
N GLY A 328 -2.82 -7.73 -3.58
CA GLY A 328 -1.70 -7.34 -2.75
C GLY A 328 -1.90 -6.05 -1.98
N TRP A 329 -3.09 -5.80 -1.41
CA TRP A 329 -3.29 -4.58 -0.64
C TRP A 329 -2.25 -4.43 0.47
N MET A 330 -1.68 -3.25 0.65
CA MET A 330 -0.62 -3.00 1.61
C MET A 330 -0.95 -1.76 2.44
N GLY A 331 -0.92 -1.90 3.77
CA GLY A 331 -1.18 -0.79 4.68
C GLY A 331 -0.22 0.40 4.47
N MET A 332 1.05 0.11 4.17
CA MET A 332 2.06 1.13 3.85
C MET A 332 1.70 1.96 2.61
N ASN A 333 1.05 1.36 1.61
CA ASN A 333 0.53 2.07 0.43
C ASN A 333 -0.81 2.76 0.68
N ARG A 334 -1.34 2.70 1.92
CA ARG A 334 -2.74 3.04 2.25
C ARG A 334 -3.74 2.30 1.35
N SER A 335 -3.32 1.14 0.87
CA SER A 335 -4.11 0.27 0.01
C SER A 335 -4.99 -0.63 0.87
N THR A 336 -6.24 -0.81 0.44
CA THR A 336 -7.23 -1.59 1.16
C THR A 336 -8.01 -2.46 0.19
N PRO A 337 -8.51 -3.63 0.61
CA PRO A 337 -9.41 -4.43 -0.22
C PRO A 337 -10.66 -3.67 -0.63
N LEU A 338 -11.18 -2.80 0.25
CA LEU A 338 -12.35 -1.98 -0.03
C LEU A 338 -12.06 -0.94 -1.12
N GLY A 339 -10.85 -0.38 -1.18
CA GLY A 339 -10.42 0.50 -2.26
C GLY A 339 -10.53 -0.18 -3.62
N TYR A 340 -10.03 -1.41 -3.75
CA TYR A 340 -10.20 -2.21 -4.96
C TYR A 340 -11.69 -2.42 -5.32
N ALA A 341 -12.54 -2.74 -4.35
CA ALA A 341 -13.98 -2.91 -4.61
C ALA A 341 -14.63 -1.61 -5.12
N GLN A 342 -14.31 -0.47 -4.50
CA GLN A 342 -14.80 0.85 -4.91
C GLN A 342 -14.36 1.20 -6.33
N SER A 343 -13.08 0.97 -6.66
CA SER A 343 -12.56 1.22 -8.01
C SER A 343 -13.18 0.27 -9.05
N ALA A 344 -13.40 -1.00 -8.70
CA ALA A 344 -14.09 -1.94 -9.57
C ALA A 344 -15.54 -1.51 -9.86
N ARG A 345 -16.25 -1.02 -8.83
CA ARG A 345 -17.58 -0.40 -8.99
C ARG A 345 -17.54 0.80 -9.94
N LYS A 346 -16.55 1.70 -9.81
CA LYS A 346 -16.38 2.82 -10.75
C LYS A 346 -16.21 2.33 -12.20
N VAL A 347 -15.47 1.24 -12.45
CA VAL A 347 -15.37 0.67 -13.81
C VAL A 347 -16.72 0.13 -14.29
N LEU A 348 -17.50 -0.54 -13.44
CA LEU A 348 -18.83 -1.04 -13.79
C LEU A 348 -19.82 0.07 -14.15
N ASP A 349 -19.74 1.20 -13.43
CA ASP A 349 -20.59 2.37 -13.62
C ASP A 349 -20.19 3.14 -14.89
N ILE A 350 -18.89 3.31 -15.13
CA ILE A 350 -18.37 3.91 -16.37
C ILE A 350 -18.70 3.01 -17.56
N ALA A 351 -18.51 1.69 -17.43
CA ALA A 351 -18.64 0.71 -18.50
C ALA A 351 -17.87 1.13 -19.78
N PRO A 352 -16.53 1.22 -19.70
CA PRO A 352 -15.71 1.58 -20.87
C PRO A 352 -15.76 0.47 -21.92
N ASP A 353 -15.37 0.78 -23.16
CA ASP A 353 -15.07 -0.24 -24.16
C ASP A 353 -13.72 -0.91 -23.84
N TRP A 354 -12.73 -0.09 -23.47
CA TRP A 354 -11.35 -0.50 -23.24
C TRP A 354 -10.87 -0.07 -21.85
N VAL A 355 -10.22 -1.00 -21.17
CA VAL A 355 -9.45 -0.75 -19.96
C VAL A 355 -7.99 -0.68 -20.36
N LEU A 356 -7.36 0.45 -20.08
CA LEU A 356 -5.99 0.76 -20.43
C LEU A 356 -5.17 0.73 -19.13
N ALA A 357 -4.81 -0.48 -18.70
CA ALA A 357 -3.90 -0.64 -17.56
C ALA A 357 -2.45 -0.64 -18.02
N GLU A 358 -1.61 -0.14 -17.15
CA GLU A 358 -0.17 -0.01 -17.25
C GLU A 358 0.49 -1.41 -17.20
N HIS A 359 1.82 -1.48 -17.21
CA HIS A 359 2.57 -2.73 -17.37
C HIS A 359 2.13 -3.58 -18.58
N GLY A 360 1.67 -2.96 -19.67
CA GLY A 360 1.23 -3.63 -20.89
C GLY A 360 -0.22 -4.14 -20.88
N GLY A 361 -0.97 -3.87 -19.80
CA GLY A 361 -2.30 -4.42 -19.52
C GLY A 361 -3.47 -3.74 -20.22
N ALA A 362 -3.39 -3.47 -21.53
CA ALA A 362 -4.54 -2.96 -22.29
C ALA A 362 -5.48 -4.11 -22.71
N PHE A 363 -6.78 -4.03 -22.39
CA PHE A 363 -7.76 -5.09 -22.69
C PHE A 363 -9.19 -4.58 -22.90
N VAL A 364 -10.02 -5.42 -23.51
CA VAL A 364 -11.46 -5.18 -23.71
C VAL A 364 -12.19 -5.32 -22.38
N PHE A 365 -13.03 -4.35 -22.04
CA PHE A 365 -13.84 -4.40 -20.83
C PHE A 365 -14.71 -5.65 -20.79
N ASN A 366 -14.74 -6.30 -19.62
CA ASN A 366 -15.61 -7.43 -19.35
C ASN A 366 -16.38 -7.17 -18.06
N ARG A 367 -17.71 -7.03 -18.17
CA ARG A 367 -18.58 -6.73 -17.03
C ARG A 367 -18.49 -7.80 -15.93
N GLU A 368 -18.50 -9.08 -16.31
CA GLU A 368 -18.44 -10.19 -15.37
C GLU A 368 -17.13 -10.18 -14.55
N ASP A 369 -16.00 -9.88 -15.19
CA ASP A 369 -14.69 -9.76 -14.53
C ASP A 369 -14.71 -8.67 -13.45
N PHE A 370 -15.22 -7.48 -13.76
CA PHE A 370 -15.29 -6.39 -12.79
C PHE A 370 -16.31 -6.62 -11.67
N GLU A 371 -17.44 -7.29 -11.95
CA GLU A 371 -18.36 -7.76 -10.90
C GLU A 371 -17.67 -8.74 -9.95
N ARG A 372 -16.77 -9.58 -10.45
CA ARG A 372 -15.96 -10.48 -9.61
C ARG A 372 -14.91 -9.72 -8.82
N ARG A 373 -14.25 -8.71 -9.39
CA ARG A 373 -13.27 -7.87 -8.67
C ARG A 373 -13.92 -7.11 -7.52
N GLU A 374 -15.12 -6.59 -7.72
CA GLU A 374 -15.89 -5.96 -6.64
C GLU A 374 -16.23 -6.96 -5.54
N LYS A 375 -16.81 -8.12 -5.89
CA LYS A 375 -17.12 -9.20 -4.92
C LYS A 375 -15.89 -9.67 -4.16
N TRP A 376 -14.77 -9.80 -4.87
CA TRP A 376 -13.46 -10.15 -4.30
C TRP A 376 -13.01 -9.11 -3.28
N GLY A 377 -12.98 -7.83 -3.64
CA GLY A 377 -12.56 -6.77 -2.72
C GLY A 377 -13.44 -6.69 -1.46
N LEU A 378 -14.76 -6.90 -1.61
CA LEU A 378 -15.68 -6.97 -0.47
C LEU A 378 -15.44 -8.20 0.42
N ALA A 379 -15.18 -9.37 -0.18
CA ALA A 379 -14.85 -10.58 0.58
C ALA A 379 -13.50 -10.45 1.31
N ALA A 380 -12.51 -9.86 0.64
CA ALA A 380 -11.20 -9.57 1.18
C ALA A 380 -11.24 -8.56 2.33
N ALA A 381 -12.10 -7.53 2.25
CA ALA A 381 -12.35 -6.60 3.35
C ALA A 381 -12.87 -7.33 4.60
N LYS A 382 -13.87 -8.21 4.43
CA LYS A 382 -14.39 -9.03 5.54
C LYS A 382 -13.33 -9.95 6.14
N ALA A 383 -12.47 -10.54 5.32
CA ALA A 383 -11.38 -11.38 5.79
C ALA A 383 -10.31 -10.58 6.55
N ALA A 384 -9.99 -9.37 6.09
CA ALA A 384 -9.10 -8.45 6.78
C ALA A 384 -9.69 -8.02 8.14
N ASP A 385 -10.97 -7.60 8.19
CA ASP A 385 -11.69 -7.25 9.43
C ASP A 385 -11.66 -8.39 10.45
N ALA A 386 -11.74 -9.64 9.98
CA ALA A 386 -11.70 -10.81 10.84
C ALA A 386 -10.35 -10.97 11.57
N LEU A 387 -9.25 -10.44 11.02
CA LEU A 387 -7.93 -10.43 11.66
C LEU A 387 -7.72 -9.23 12.59
N CYS A 388 -8.41 -8.12 12.34
CA CYS A 388 -8.29 -6.87 13.10
C CYS A 388 -8.89 -6.99 14.51
N LEU A 389 -8.25 -6.32 15.47
CA LEU A 389 -8.71 -6.18 16.86
C LEU A 389 -9.99 -5.36 16.95
N SER A 390 -10.04 -4.22 16.28
CA SER A 390 -11.21 -3.35 16.21
C SER A 390 -12.34 -3.96 15.37
N GLY A 391 -12.03 -4.99 14.59
CA GLY A 391 -12.90 -5.51 13.54
C GLY A 391 -13.02 -4.59 12.33
N ASP A 392 -12.10 -3.63 12.17
CA ASP A 392 -12.07 -2.67 11.06
C ASP A 392 -10.63 -2.56 10.49
N HIS A 393 -10.42 -3.11 9.31
CA HIS A 393 -9.13 -3.08 8.61
C HIS A 393 -8.69 -1.67 8.21
N LEU A 394 -9.61 -0.72 8.04
CA LEU A 394 -9.22 0.66 7.75
C LEU A 394 -8.50 1.28 8.95
N VAL A 395 -8.79 0.79 10.15
CA VAL A 395 -8.20 1.22 11.42
C VAL A 395 -6.92 0.47 11.72
N ASP A 396 -6.96 -0.86 11.75
CA ASP A 396 -5.86 -1.68 12.28
C ASP A 396 -4.83 -2.05 11.21
N TRP A 397 -5.22 -2.07 9.93
CA TRP A 397 -4.33 -2.35 8.79
C TRP A 397 -3.78 -1.06 8.16
N ASN A 398 -3.72 0.03 8.94
CA ASN A 398 -3.31 1.35 8.47
C ASN A 398 -2.22 1.95 9.38
N PRO A 399 -0.94 1.81 9.01
CA PRO A 399 0.17 2.38 9.79
C PRO A 399 0.19 3.91 9.77
N HIS A 400 -0.60 4.55 8.91
CA HIS A 400 -0.64 6.01 8.74
C HIS A 400 -1.78 6.70 9.47
N ARG A 401 -2.55 5.94 10.26
CA ARG A 401 -3.63 6.45 11.10
C ARG A 401 -3.14 7.56 12.03
N ILE A 402 -1.93 7.38 12.57
CA ILE A 402 -1.18 8.39 13.32
C ILE A 402 0.15 8.58 12.59
N ARG A 403 0.50 9.83 12.26
CA ARG A 403 1.74 10.14 11.54
C ARG A 403 2.24 11.54 11.88
N SER A 404 3.53 11.78 11.63
CA SER A 404 4.08 13.13 11.58
C SER A 404 4.13 13.64 10.14
N GLU A 405 3.92 14.94 9.95
CA GLU A 405 4.11 15.63 8.67
C GLU A 405 5.05 16.84 8.85
N PRO A 406 6.17 16.92 8.10
CA PRO A 406 6.69 15.88 7.21
C PRO A 406 7.24 14.66 7.99
N ILE A 407 7.42 13.52 7.31
CA ILE A 407 8.08 12.35 7.92
C ILE A 407 9.61 12.45 7.82
N LEU A 408 10.10 13.16 6.81
CA LEU A 408 11.52 13.42 6.61
C LEU A 408 11.74 14.92 6.41
N ILE A 409 12.78 15.46 7.04
CA ILE A 409 13.16 16.86 6.89
C ILE A 409 14.54 16.90 6.26
N GLN A 410 14.62 17.50 5.07
CA GLN A 410 15.90 17.78 4.44
C GLN A 410 16.38 19.17 4.88
N GLN A 411 17.53 19.25 5.55
CA GLN A 411 18.09 20.53 6.02
C GLN A 411 19.54 20.72 5.58
N THR A 412 19.87 21.95 5.17
CA THR A 412 21.24 22.38 4.82
C THR A 412 21.87 23.31 5.87
N ASP A 413 21.06 23.98 6.70
CA ASP A 413 21.45 24.84 7.82
C ASP A 413 20.49 24.63 9.01
N PRO A 414 20.90 24.87 10.28
CA PRO A 414 20.07 24.65 11.46
C PRO A 414 18.88 25.63 11.47
N VAL A 415 17.72 25.15 11.07
CA VAL A 415 16.45 25.89 11.13
C VAL A 415 15.43 25.05 11.87
N THR A 416 14.60 25.70 12.67
CA THR A 416 13.43 25.10 13.29
C THR A 416 12.37 24.81 12.23
N SER A 417 12.08 23.54 11.93
CA SER A 417 10.97 23.16 11.04
C SER A 417 9.75 22.74 11.88
N PRO A 418 8.54 23.23 11.57
CA PRO A 418 7.34 22.79 12.25
C PRO A 418 7.03 21.34 11.86
N VAL A 419 6.74 20.50 12.85
CA VAL A 419 6.24 19.13 12.66
C VAL A 419 4.80 19.08 13.14
N ARG A 420 3.91 18.56 12.30
CA ARG A 420 2.50 18.36 12.68
C ARG A 420 2.28 16.90 12.97
N TRP A 421 1.51 16.63 14.01
CA TRP A 421 1.02 15.29 14.31
C TRP A 421 -0.39 15.16 13.75
N ILE A 422 -0.59 14.17 12.90
CA ILE A 422 -1.84 13.95 12.22
C ILE A 422 -2.43 12.66 12.74
N ALA A 423 -3.67 12.75 13.23
CA ALA A 423 -4.45 11.59 13.63
C ALA A 423 -5.76 11.57 12.84
N THR A 424 -5.97 10.51 12.08
CA THR A 424 -7.14 10.35 11.22
C THR A 424 -8.03 9.23 11.78
N ASN A 425 -9.36 9.38 11.68
CA ASN A 425 -10.28 8.27 11.86
C ASN A 425 -10.64 7.67 10.48
N PRO A 426 -9.95 6.61 10.03
CA PRO A 426 -10.24 5.97 8.75
C PRO A 426 -11.42 4.99 8.81
N GLY A 427 -11.90 4.65 10.01
CA GLY A 427 -12.92 3.63 10.22
C GLY A 427 -14.34 4.12 9.96
N GLN A 428 -15.30 3.22 10.09
CA GLN A 428 -16.72 3.49 9.82
C GLN A 428 -17.50 4.07 11.00
N LYS A 429 -16.91 4.07 12.20
CA LYS A 429 -17.56 4.51 13.43
C LYS A 429 -16.85 5.74 14.01
N PRO A 430 -17.57 6.64 14.70
CA PRO A 430 -16.91 7.71 15.43
C PRO A 430 -15.99 7.19 16.52
N VAL A 431 -14.81 7.79 16.68
CA VAL A 431 -13.81 7.39 17.70
C VAL A 431 -13.31 8.60 18.49
N ARG A 432 -13.08 8.40 19.78
CA ARG A 432 -12.31 9.37 20.57
C ARG A 432 -10.83 9.06 20.43
N LEU A 433 -10.02 10.08 20.13
CA LEU A 433 -8.58 9.95 20.11
C LEU A 433 -8.01 10.75 21.28
N ASP A 434 -7.36 10.02 22.18
CA ASP A 434 -6.50 10.60 23.20
C ASP A 434 -5.05 10.41 22.73
N CYS A 435 -4.20 11.42 22.83
CA CYS A 435 -2.80 11.36 22.44
C CYS A 435 -1.98 11.92 23.60
N SER A 436 -0.86 11.28 23.92
CA SER A 436 0.05 11.78 24.95
C SER A 436 1.50 11.61 24.53
N PHE A 437 2.30 12.61 24.86
CA PHE A 437 3.72 12.65 24.58
C PHE A 437 4.50 12.46 25.88
N SER A 438 5.69 11.85 25.83
CA SER A 438 6.53 11.60 27.01
C SER A 438 6.84 12.87 27.83
N LYS A 439 6.80 14.05 27.19
CA LYS A 439 6.95 15.36 27.83
C LYS A 439 5.67 15.92 28.48
N GLY A 440 4.62 15.13 28.64
CA GLY A 440 3.40 15.52 29.37
C GLY A 440 2.37 16.33 28.57
N LEU A 441 2.58 16.53 27.26
CA LEU A 441 1.51 17.05 26.40
C LEU A 441 0.48 15.94 26.22
N ILE A 442 -0.70 16.12 26.80
CA ILE A 442 -1.87 15.25 26.61
C ILE A 442 -2.87 16.04 25.79
N PHE A 443 -3.23 15.50 24.63
CA PHE A 443 -4.33 15.98 23.83
C PHE A 443 -5.48 14.98 23.89
N THR A 444 -6.69 15.49 24.02
CA THR A 444 -7.93 14.71 23.91
C THR A 444 -8.80 15.39 22.86
N SER A 445 -9.35 14.62 21.92
CA SER A 445 -10.32 15.17 20.97
C SER A 445 -11.53 15.73 21.74
N GLN A 446 -11.95 16.96 21.41
CA GLN A 446 -13.06 17.67 22.06
C GLN A 446 -14.44 16.98 21.88
N GLY A 447 -14.46 15.86 21.15
CA GLY A 447 -15.59 14.99 20.89
C GLY A 447 -15.14 13.77 20.08
N PRO A 448 -16.04 12.80 19.82
CA PRO A 448 -15.74 11.70 18.92
C PRO A 448 -15.54 12.22 17.49
N GLN A 449 -14.42 11.87 16.87
CA GLN A 449 -14.13 12.15 15.48
C GLN A 449 -15.01 11.30 14.57
N LYS A 450 -15.67 11.90 13.59
CA LYS A 450 -16.45 11.19 12.57
C LYS A 450 -15.51 10.44 11.60
N PRO A 451 -16.02 9.41 10.89
CA PRO A 451 -15.33 8.79 9.77
C PRO A 451 -14.76 9.82 8.80
N GLY A 452 -13.49 9.69 8.44
CA GLY A 452 -12.76 10.58 7.54
C GLY A 452 -12.24 11.87 8.19
N GLU A 453 -12.63 12.20 9.43
CA GLU A 453 -12.10 13.38 10.10
C GLU A 453 -10.62 13.21 10.43
N THR A 454 -9.87 14.29 10.22
CA THR A 454 -8.45 14.38 10.53
C THR A 454 -8.25 15.49 11.55
N LEU A 455 -7.50 15.17 12.58
CA LEU A 455 -7.06 16.09 13.61
C LEU A 455 -5.59 16.40 13.38
N VAL A 456 -5.29 17.70 13.40
CA VAL A 456 -3.94 18.23 13.35
C VAL A 456 -3.57 18.69 14.75
N LEU A 457 -2.54 18.07 15.30
CA LEU A 457 -1.93 18.41 16.57
C LEU A 457 -0.62 19.15 16.26
N ASP A 458 -0.64 20.47 16.42
CA ASP A 458 0.54 21.28 16.20
C ASP A 458 1.58 21.00 17.30
N SER A 459 2.81 20.66 16.91
CA SER A 459 3.90 20.63 17.87
C SER A 459 4.21 22.07 18.30
N ILE A 460 4.22 22.32 19.61
CA ILE A 460 4.59 23.62 20.19
C ILE A 460 6.13 23.79 20.23
N GLU A 461 6.90 22.70 20.07
CA GLU A 461 8.37 22.75 20.07
C GLU A 461 8.98 22.40 18.71
N PRO A 462 9.71 23.31 18.07
CA PRO A 462 10.46 22.98 16.86
C PRO A 462 11.60 21.97 17.14
N LEU A 463 11.87 21.09 16.18
CA LEU A 463 13.02 20.18 16.25
C LEU A 463 14.31 20.97 15.95
N ALA A 464 15.24 21.03 16.91
CA ALA A 464 16.56 21.63 16.70
C ALA A 464 17.52 20.56 16.16
N ILE A 465 17.90 20.66 14.89
CA ILE A 465 18.85 19.73 14.25
C ILE A 465 20.29 20.28 14.39
N PRO A 466 21.25 19.53 14.97
CA PRO A 466 22.63 20.00 15.13
C PRO A 466 23.34 20.28 13.79
N LYS A 467 24.21 21.30 13.75
CA LYS A 467 25.03 21.71 12.57
C LYS A 467 25.83 20.59 11.88
N ARG A 468 26.06 19.46 12.53
CA ARG A 468 26.83 18.33 11.96
C ARG A 468 26.04 17.50 10.94
N ALA A 469 24.74 17.76 10.74
CA ALA A 469 23.89 17.03 9.80
C ALA A 469 23.83 17.62 8.37
N LYS A 470 24.86 18.39 7.94
CA LYS A 470 24.83 19.00 6.60
C LYS A 470 24.90 17.90 5.53
N GLY A 471 23.82 17.75 4.76
CA GLY A 471 23.70 16.71 3.73
C GLY A 471 23.28 15.33 4.25
N VAL A 472 22.76 15.24 5.48
CA VAL A 472 22.23 14.00 6.06
C VAL A 472 20.72 14.11 6.18
N ASP A 473 20.00 13.17 5.57
CA ASP A 473 18.56 13.02 5.78
C ASP A 473 18.33 12.45 7.19
N ILE A 474 17.55 13.14 8.02
CA ILE A 474 17.21 12.67 9.37
C ILE A 474 15.80 12.08 9.33
N PRO A 475 15.65 10.74 9.45
CA PRO A 475 14.34 10.15 9.59
C PRO A 475 13.76 10.51 10.96
N LEU A 476 12.51 10.97 11.00
CA LEU A 476 11.76 11.04 12.25
C LEU A 476 11.26 9.62 12.54
N ILE A 477 12.05 8.84 13.29
CA ILE A 477 11.68 7.48 13.70
C ILE A 477 10.81 7.59 14.94
N TRP A 478 9.60 7.02 14.86
CA TRP A 478 8.68 6.96 15.99
C TRP A 478 8.33 5.50 16.28
N GLU A 479 8.49 5.09 17.53
CA GLU A 479 7.85 3.87 18.02
C GLU A 479 6.38 4.19 18.28
N ASN A 480 5.50 3.61 17.46
CA ASN A 480 4.07 3.59 17.75
C ASN A 480 3.87 2.82 19.07
N GLY A 481 3.71 3.52 20.19
CA GLY A 481 3.18 2.94 21.41
C GLY A 481 1.74 2.49 21.15
N PHE A 482 1.46 1.22 21.39
CA PHE A 482 0.31 0.52 20.83
C PHE A 482 -0.71 0.17 21.93
N PRO A 483 -2.02 0.49 21.77
CA PRO A 483 -2.97 0.53 22.87
C PRO A 483 -3.27 -0.84 23.47
N SER A 484 -3.13 -0.95 24.79
CA SER A 484 -3.97 -1.84 25.58
C SER A 484 -5.23 -1.07 26.00
N GLN A 485 -6.37 -1.74 26.13
CA GLN A 485 -7.63 -1.11 26.52
C GLN A 485 -7.44 -0.31 27.83
N GLY A 486 -7.40 1.02 27.73
CA GLY A 486 -7.47 1.90 28.89
C GLY A 486 -6.39 2.97 29.06
N ASP A 487 -5.27 3.01 28.33
CA ASP A 487 -4.15 3.91 28.71
C ASP A 487 -3.50 4.75 27.59
N THR A 488 -3.05 5.93 28.03
CA THR A 488 -2.23 6.98 27.40
C THR A 488 -1.10 6.50 26.48
N PHE A 489 -0.95 7.16 25.33
CA PHE A 489 0.17 7.03 24.39
C PHE A 489 1.47 7.59 25.01
N ARG A 490 2.64 7.00 24.75
CA ARG A 490 3.93 7.61 25.12
C ARG A 490 4.85 7.57 23.91
N VAL A 491 5.19 8.76 23.43
CA VAL A 491 6.14 8.96 22.32
C VAL A 491 7.51 9.30 22.91
N TRP A 492 8.53 8.47 22.65
CA TRP A 492 9.93 8.76 23.00
C TRP A 492 10.59 9.63 21.93
N ARG A 493 11.59 10.41 22.36
CA ARG A 493 12.29 11.41 21.55
C ARG A 493 13.63 10.90 21.08
#